data_AF-A0A1Q3FTY3-F1
#
_entry.id   AF-A0A1Q3FTY3-F1
#
_cell.length_a   1.000
_cell.length_b   1.000
_cell.length_c   1.000
_cell.angle_alpha   90.00
_cell.angle_beta   90.00
_cell.angle_gamma   90.00
#
_symmetry.space_group_name_H-M   'P 1'
#
loop_
_entity.id
_entity.type
_entity.pdbx_description
1 polymer ?
#
loop_
_entity_poly.entity_id
_entity_poly.type
_entity_poly.pdbx_seq_one_letter_code
_entity_poly.pdbx_strand_id
1 'polypeptide(L)' 'MVKLTIFYLTVLFGLLVALQPAEGGPPPVSRCRCPKRPGPVCGSDGHTYFNFCQLKCLGRGKVKPTIDNSCIKLHVEKK' A
#
# COMPACT_ATOMS: atom_id res chain seq x y z
N MET A 1 -12.90 8.05 39.77
CA MET A 1 -11.50 8.10 39.31
C MET A 1 -11.28 7.25 38.06
N VAL A 2 -11.70 5.98 38.05
CA VAL A 2 -11.53 5.05 36.90
C VAL A 2 -12.22 5.49 35.60
N LYS A 3 -13.38 6.14 35.66
CA LYS A 3 -14.10 6.63 34.47
C LYS A 3 -13.34 7.74 33.71
N LEU A 4 -12.62 8.59 34.44
CA LEU A 4 -11.87 9.71 33.86
C LEU A 4 -10.57 9.22 33.22
N THR A 5 -9.92 8.24 33.83
CA THR A 5 -8.74 7.58 33.25
C THR A 5 -9.09 6.80 31.99
N ILE A 6 -10.22 6.07 31.98
CA ILE A 6 -10.71 5.38 30.78
C ILE A 6 -10.97 6.38 29.66
N PHE A 7 -11.67 7.48 29.95
CA PHE A 7 -11.95 8.51 28.95
C PHE A 7 -10.66 9.07 28.33
N TYR A 8 -9.68 9.43 29.16
CA TYR A 8 -8.40 9.97 28.70
C TYR A 8 -7.62 8.97 27.83
N LEU A 9 -7.59 7.69 28.22
CA LEU A 9 -6.94 6.63 27.45
C LEU A 9 -7.59 6.42 26.07
N THR A 10 -8.93 6.43 25.99
CA THR A 10 -9.62 6.27 24.71
C THR A 10 -9.38 7.44 23.76
N VAL A 11 -9.32 8.66 24.30
CA VAL A 11 -9.05 9.88 23.50
C VAL A 11 -7.60 9.88 23.03
N LEU A 12 -6.65 9.54 23.89
CA LEU A 12 -5.23 9.46 23.53
C LEU A 12 -4.97 8.38 22.47
N PHE A 13 -5.58 7.20 22.63
CA PHE A 13 -5.46 6.12 21.64
C PHE A 13 -6.10 6.50 20.30
N GLY A 14 -7.29 7.11 20.32
CA GLY A 14 -7.94 7.62 19.11
C GLY A 14 -7.12 8.69 18.39
N LEU A 15 -6.49 9.60 19.13
CA LEU A 15 -5.59 10.61 18.59
C LEU A 15 -4.33 9.98 17.98
N LEU A 16 -3.74 8.97 18.62
CA LEU A 16 -2.61 8.21 18.09
C LEU A 16 -2.95 7.50 16.78
N VAL A 17 -4.13 6.88 16.69
CA VAL A 17 -4.60 6.20 15.47
C VAL A 17 -4.82 7.20 14.33
N ALA A 18 -5.35 8.40 14.62
CA ALA A 18 -5.57 9.44 13.61
C ALA A 18 -4.27 10.00 13.00
N LEU A 19 -3.14 9.84 13.69
CA LEU A 19 -1.81 10.24 13.22
C LEU A 19 -1.11 9.17 12.37
N GLN A 20 -1.73 8.00 12.15
CA GLN A 20 -1.13 6.96 11.32
C GLN A 20 -1.27 7.32 9.82
N PRO A 21 -0.21 7.07 9.01
CA PRO A 21 -0.30 7.23 7.57
C PRO A 21 -1.33 6.26 7.00
N ALA A 22 -2.20 6.75 6.12
CA ALA A 22 -3.12 5.90 5.40
C ALA A 22 -2.32 4.92 4.53
N GLU A 23 -2.38 3.62 4.84
CA GLU A 23 -1.91 2.56 3.96
C GLU A 23 -2.76 2.63 2.69
N GLY A 24 -2.23 3.28 1.64
CA GLY A 24 -2.95 3.50 0.40
C GLY A 24 -3.36 2.18 -0.21
N GLY A 25 -4.66 1.90 -0.25
CA GLY A 25 -5.22 0.71 -0.89
C GLY A 25 -4.81 0.60 -2.37
N PRO A 26 -4.93 -0.60 -2.97
CA PRO A 26 -4.51 -0.82 -4.34
C PRO A 26 -5.25 0.14 -5.30
N PRO A 27 -4.57 0.64 -6.34
CA PRO A 27 -5.18 1.58 -7.27
C PRO A 27 -6.34 0.90 -8.02
N PRO A 28 -7.39 1.66 -8.38
CA PRO A 28 -8.51 1.11 -9.12
C PRO A 28 -8.01 0.47 -10.43
N VAL A 29 -8.42 -0.77 -10.67
CA VAL A 29 -7.98 -1.54 -11.84
C VAL A 29 -8.61 -0.93 -13.09
N SER A 30 -7.90 0.00 -13.74
CA SER A 30 -8.29 0.48 -15.07
C SER A 30 -8.15 -0.67 -16.08
N ARG A 31 -8.96 -0.66 -17.15
CA ARG A 31 -9.05 -1.73 -18.16
C ARG A 31 -7.82 -1.78 -19.08
N CYS A 32 -6.63 -1.95 -18.51
CA CYS A 32 -5.39 -2.12 -19.25
C CYS A 32 -5.39 -3.47 -19.97
N ARG A 33 -5.34 -3.46 -21.30
CA ARG A 33 -5.08 -4.66 -22.11
C ARG A 33 -3.59 -4.99 -22.05
N CYS A 34 -3.17 -5.65 -20.98
CA CYS A 34 -1.79 -6.10 -20.80
C CYS A 34 -1.68 -7.63 -20.89
N PRO A 35 -0.58 -8.18 -21.45
CA PRO A 35 -0.36 -9.61 -21.46
C PRO A 35 -0.16 -10.15 -20.03
N LYS A 36 -0.51 -11.41 -19.79
CA LYS A 36 -0.34 -12.08 -18.48
C LYS A 36 1.13 -12.43 -18.12
N ARG A 37 2.12 -11.89 -18.85
CA ARG A 37 3.55 -12.21 -18.69
C ARG A 37 4.12 -11.65 -17.36
N PRO A 38 5.10 -12.32 -16.72
CA PRO A 38 5.37 -12.14 -15.30
C PRO A 38 6.48 -11.14 -14.99
N GLY A 39 6.27 -10.44 -13.87
CA GLY A 39 7.29 -9.70 -13.12
C GLY A 39 6.60 -8.55 -12.39
N PRO A 40 6.16 -8.73 -11.12
CA PRO A 40 5.57 -7.64 -10.39
C PRO A 40 6.60 -6.51 -10.22
N VAL A 41 6.15 -5.28 -10.39
CA VAL A 41 6.99 -4.08 -10.30
C VAL A 41 6.46 -3.15 -9.22
N CYS A 42 7.38 -2.53 -8.49
CA CYS A 42 7.06 -1.45 -7.56
C CYS A 42 6.92 -0.14 -8.33
N GLY A 43 5.76 0.51 -8.23
CA GLY A 43 5.61 1.89 -8.68
C GLY A 43 6.24 2.87 -7.70
N SER A 44 6.55 4.08 -8.18
CA SER A 44 7.00 5.17 -7.33
C SER A 44 5.92 5.64 -6.34
N ASP A 45 4.68 5.23 -6.54
CA ASP A 45 3.55 5.44 -5.64
C ASP A 45 3.41 4.38 -4.53
N GLY A 46 4.37 3.45 -4.43
CA GLY A 46 4.37 2.41 -3.38
C GLY A 46 3.44 1.23 -3.67
N HIS A 47 2.81 1.19 -4.85
CA HIS A 47 1.94 0.08 -5.24
C HIS A 47 2.66 -0.97 -6.08
N THR A 48 2.28 -2.24 -5.90
CA THR A 48 2.79 -3.34 -6.72
C THR A 48 1.88 -3.54 -7.93
N TYR A 49 2.46 -3.50 -9.13
CA TYR A 49 1.78 -3.76 -10.38
C TYR A 49 2.16 -5.14 -10.91
N PHE A 50 1.21 -5.88 -11.46
CA PHE A 50 1.40 -7.23 -11.99
C PHE A 50 2.49 -7.31 -13.06
N ASN A 51 2.66 -6.23 -13.84
CA ASN A 51 3.78 -6.03 -14.76
C ASN A 51 3.99 -4.56 -15.11
N PHE A 52 5.08 -4.28 -15.82
CA PHE A 52 5.43 -2.94 -16.32
C PHE A 52 4.34 -2.33 -17.24
N CYS A 53 3.64 -3.16 -18.03
CA CYS A 53 2.55 -2.69 -18.89
C CYS A 53 1.41 -2.09 -18.05
N GLN A 54 1.02 -2.77 -16.96
CA GLN A 54 -0.04 -2.31 -16.06
C GLN A 54 0.37 -0.99 -15.37
N LEU A 55 1.61 -0.91 -14.88
CA LEU A 55 2.16 0.31 -14.27
C LEU A 55 2.12 1.50 -15.25
N LYS A 56 2.60 1.29 -16.48
CA LYS A 56 2.60 2.33 -17.53
C LYS A 56 1.19 2.75 -17.92
N CYS A 57 0.29 1.79 -18.07
CA CYS A 57 -1.09 2.03 -18.48
C CYS A 57 -1.89 2.84 -17.45
N LEU A 58 -1.65 2.62 -16.15
CA LEU A 58 -2.28 3.39 -15.08
C LEU A 58 -1.70 4.81 -14.92
N GLY A 59 -0.67 5.19 -15.70
CA GLY A 59 -0.01 6.49 -15.59
C GLY A 59 0.79 6.66 -14.30
N ARG A 60 1.12 5.56 -13.61
CA ARG A 60 1.70 5.57 -12.25
C ARG A 60 3.23 5.59 -12.20
N GLY A 61 3.84 5.88 -13.34
CA GLY A 61 5.23 6.30 -13.41
C GLY A 61 6.24 5.26 -12.92
N LYS A 62 7.51 5.62 -13.08
CA LYS A 62 8.70 4.75 -13.12
C LYS A 62 8.77 3.70 -12.01
N VAL A 63 9.43 2.59 -12.33
CA VAL A 63 9.77 1.56 -11.35
C VAL A 63 10.68 2.17 -10.28
N LYS A 64 10.29 2.05 -9.01
CA LYS A 64 11.11 2.50 -7.87
C LYS A 64 12.01 1.35 -7.39
N PRO A 65 13.32 1.57 -7.18
CA PRO A 65 14.15 0.62 -6.46
C PRO A 65 13.70 0.57 -4.99
N THR A 66 13.41 -0.62 -4.48
CA THR A 66 12.95 -0.81 -3.10
C THR A 66 14.12 -0.59 -2.13
N ILE A 67 14.04 0.44 -1.28
CA ILE A 67 15.02 0.72 -0.22
C ILE A 67 14.43 0.38 1.17
N ASP A 68 13.10 0.35 1.25
CA ASP A 68 12.31 0.43 2.47
C ASP A 68 11.34 -0.76 2.66
N ASN A 69 11.62 -1.92 2.06
CA ASN A 69 10.74 -3.11 2.02
C ASN A 69 9.28 -2.86 1.55
N SER A 70 8.95 -1.62 1.19
CA SER A 70 7.61 -1.12 0.90
C SER A 70 6.99 -1.76 -0.34
N CYS A 71 7.80 -2.29 -1.26
CA CYS A 71 7.34 -3.08 -2.41
C CYS A 71 7.96 -4.47 -2.50
N ILE A 72 7.92 -5.22 -1.40
CA ILE A 72 8.11 -6.67 -1.41
C ILE A 72 6.98 -7.31 -0.57
N LYS A 73 5.74 -7.27 -1.07
CA LYS A 73 4.75 -8.31 -0.74
C LYS A 73 4.61 -9.27 -1.92
N LEU A 74 5.75 -9.81 -2.32
CA LEU A 74 5.87 -10.89 -3.28
C LEU A 74 5.46 -12.21 -2.60
N HIS A 75 4.16 -12.44 -2.41
CA HIS A 75 3.58 -13.76 -2.13
C HIS A 75 4.28 -14.61 -1.04
N VAL A 76 4.65 -14.02 0.11
CA VAL A 76 5.03 -14.79 1.31
C VAL A 76 3.81 -14.87 2.25
N GLU A 77 2.73 -15.45 1.74
CA GLU A 77 1.71 -16.06 2.58
C GLU A 77 1.09 -17.23 1.80
N LYS A 78 1.94 -18.20 1.42
CA LYS A 78 1.44 -19.54 1.14
C LYS A 78 1.41 -20.28 2.47
N LYS A 79 0.25 -20.23 3.12
CA LYS A 79 -0.17 -21.29 4.04
C LYS A 79 -0.40 -22.58 3.24
#